data_AF-A0A432QDN7-F1
#
_entry.id   AF-A0A432QDN7-F1
#
_cell.length_a   1.000
_cell.length_b   1.000
_cell.length_c   1.000
_cell.angle_alpha   90.00
_cell.angle_beta   90.00
_cell.angle_gamma   90.00
#
_symmetry.space_group_name_H-M   'P 1'
#
loop_
_entity.id
_entity.type
_entity.pdbx_description
1 polymer ?
#
loop_
_entity_poly.entity_id
_entity_poly.type
_entity_poly.pdbx_seq_one_letter_code
_entity_poly.pdbx_strand_id
1 'polypeptide(L)'
;MSSRTSLLMLGDSLVEWGDWPDLLPAVQVINRGIAGEDVEGLSARLAEETDIPAPEHILIMSGTNNLLMGNTFFPSIFRSMLPRLAALCPESEITVNSLMPMALPGLPDLVAEANKTLKKISIDSGCRFLDMTGPYTEQCLPITRPCFLADGVHLSTLGYQIWAGEIASHIKS
;
A
#
# COMPACT_ATOMS: atom_id res chain seq x y z
N MET A 1 -4.27 -17.21 -25.08
CA MET A 1 -4.52 -16.89 -23.66
C MET A 1 -3.84 -15.55 -23.41
N SER A 2 -4.59 -14.50 -23.09
CA SER A 2 -3.96 -13.23 -22.70
C SER A 2 -3.23 -13.46 -21.38
N SER A 3 -1.95 -13.09 -21.29
CA SER A 3 -1.25 -13.08 -20.00
C SER A 3 -2.00 -12.14 -19.05
N ARG A 4 -2.18 -12.55 -17.79
CA ARG A 4 -2.73 -11.67 -16.76
C ARG A 4 -1.65 -10.65 -16.37
N THR A 5 -2.05 -9.41 -16.12
CA THR A 5 -1.13 -8.39 -15.57
C THR A 5 -0.60 -8.88 -14.23
N SER A 6 0.71 -8.80 -14.03
CA SER A 6 1.36 -9.19 -12.78
C SER A 6 1.54 -8.02 -11.82
N LEU A 7 1.16 -8.21 -10.55
CA LEU A 7 1.28 -7.20 -9.49
C LEU A 7 1.95 -7.81 -8.27
N LEU A 8 3.10 -7.27 -7.88
CA LEU A 8 3.72 -7.55 -6.59
C LEU A 8 3.21 -6.55 -5.55
N MET A 9 2.64 -7.04 -4.45
CA MET A 9 2.20 -6.20 -3.33
C MET A 9 3.11 -6.40 -2.13
N LEU A 10 3.72 -5.31 -1.66
CA LEU A 10 4.63 -5.25 -0.54
C LEU A 10 3.98 -4.45 0.59
N GLY A 11 4.01 -4.95 1.83
CA GLY A 11 3.42 -4.20 2.93
C GLY A 11 3.26 -4.95 4.24
N ASP A 12 2.37 -4.40 5.07
CA ASP A 12 2.04 -4.93 6.39
C ASP A 12 0.80 -5.85 6.37
N SER A 13 0.08 -5.97 7.49
CA SER A 13 -1.09 -6.84 7.64
C SER A 13 -2.22 -6.49 6.68
N LEU A 14 -2.36 -5.22 6.28
CA LEU A 14 -3.39 -4.82 5.34
C LEU A 14 -3.11 -5.39 3.94
N VAL A 15 -1.85 -5.56 3.57
CA VAL A 15 -1.50 -6.29 2.34
C VAL A 15 -1.67 -7.79 2.57
N GLU A 16 -1.18 -8.33 3.68
CA GLU A 16 -1.23 -9.77 3.96
C GLU A 16 -2.66 -10.33 3.94
N TRP A 17 -3.61 -9.65 4.59
CA TRP A 17 -4.95 -10.19 4.85
C TRP A 17 -5.92 -10.04 3.67
N GLY A 18 -5.53 -9.35 2.60
CA GLY A 18 -6.36 -9.20 1.41
C GLY A 18 -6.51 -10.53 0.66
N ASP A 19 -7.76 -10.91 0.35
CA ASP A 19 -8.04 -12.01 -0.58
C ASP A 19 -7.90 -11.54 -2.03
N TRP A 20 -6.66 -11.22 -2.41
CA TRP A 20 -6.35 -10.57 -3.68
C TRP A 20 -6.79 -11.36 -4.93
N PRO A 21 -6.74 -12.70 -4.99
CA PRO A 21 -7.27 -13.44 -6.13
C PRO A 21 -8.77 -13.18 -6.38
N ASP A 22 -9.56 -13.08 -5.31
CA ASP A 22 -11.00 -12.80 -5.40
C ASP A 22 -11.27 -11.31 -5.65
N LEU A 23 -10.47 -10.43 -5.05
CA LEU A 23 -10.60 -8.97 -5.19
C LEU A 23 -10.14 -8.46 -6.56
N LEU A 24 -9.11 -9.08 -7.16
CA LEU A 24 -8.46 -8.68 -8.41
C LEU A 24 -8.32 -9.86 -9.39
N PRO A 25 -9.42 -10.46 -9.86
CA PRO A 25 -9.37 -11.73 -10.63
C PRO A 25 -8.67 -11.62 -12.00
N ALA A 26 -8.55 -10.39 -12.53
CA ALA A 26 -7.84 -10.12 -13.78
C ALA A 26 -6.33 -9.91 -13.61
N VAL A 27 -5.85 -9.78 -12.36
CA VAL A 27 -4.47 -9.49 -12.01
C VAL A 27 -3.88 -10.72 -11.31
N GLN A 28 -2.67 -11.10 -11.68
CA GLN A 28 -1.90 -12.08 -10.93
C GLN A 28 -1.19 -11.36 -9.78
N VAL A 29 -1.80 -11.38 -8.60
CA VAL A 29 -1.23 -10.74 -7.41
C VAL A 29 -0.25 -11.68 -6.70
N ILE A 30 0.95 -11.19 -6.44
CA ILE A 30 1.96 -11.81 -5.58
C ILE A 30 1.94 -11.04 -4.27
N ASN A 31 1.33 -11.62 -3.24
CA ASN A 31 1.20 -11.00 -1.92
C ASN A 31 2.47 -11.28 -1.08
N ARG A 32 3.17 -10.22 -0.68
CA ARG A 32 4.32 -10.24 0.24
C ARG A 32 4.08 -9.35 1.46
N GLY A 33 2.84 -9.27 1.93
CA GLY A 33 2.50 -8.62 3.19
C GLY A 33 2.99 -9.42 4.40
N ILE A 34 3.44 -8.74 5.45
CA ILE A 34 3.78 -9.36 6.74
C ILE A 34 3.13 -8.56 7.87
N ALA A 35 2.22 -9.18 8.62
CA ALA A 35 1.51 -8.55 9.72
C ALA A 35 2.46 -8.03 10.80
N GLY A 36 2.18 -6.79 11.24
CA GLY A 36 2.97 -6.10 12.25
C GLY A 36 4.31 -5.54 11.75
N GLU A 37 4.66 -5.74 10.47
CA GLU A 37 5.92 -5.24 9.91
C GLU A 37 5.91 -3.71 9.80
N ASP A 38 7.06 -3.09 10.09
CA ASP A 38 7.33 -1.68 9.88
C ASP A 38 8.12 -1.44 8.58
N VAL A 39 8.36 -0.18 8.25
CA VAL A 39 9.02 0.18 6.98
C VAL A 39 10.49 -0.26 6.97
N GLU A 40 11.13 -0.26 8.13
CA GLU A 40 12.49 -0.76 8.35
C GLU A 40 12.60 -2.25 8.00
N GLY A 41 11.68 -3.07 8.51
CA GLY A 41 11.58 -4.50 8.22
C GLY A 41 11.39 -4.78 6.74
N LEU A 42 10.40 -4.11 6.12
CA LEU A 42 10.15 -4.25 4.69
C LEU A 42 11.37 -3.86 3.86
N SER A 43 12.01 -2.73 4.19
CA SER A 43 13.22 -2.26 3.50
C SER A 43 14.37 -3.26 3.59
N ALA A 44 14.52 -3.96 4.72
CA ALA A 44 15.58 -4.95 4.90
C ALA A 44 15.44 -6.15 3.94
N ARG A 45 14.21 -6.64 3.72
CA ARG A 45 13.95 -7.83 2.89
C ARG A 45 13.71 -7.57 1.41
N LEU A 46 13.68 -6.31 0.95
CA LEU A 46 13.35 -5.97 -0.44
C LEU A 46 14.03 -6.82 -1.51
N ALA A 47 15.32 -7.12 -1.36
CA ALA A 47 16.06 -7.88 -2.36
C ALA A 47 15.54 -9.32 -2.51
N GLU A 48 15.16 -9.96 -1.41
CA GLU A 48 14.56 -11.30 -1.41
C GLU A 48 13.16 -11.26 -2.02
N GLU A 49 12.37 -10.24 -1.70
CA GLU A 49 11.00 -10.11 -2.21
C GLU A 49 10.93 -9.87 -3.73
N THR A 50 11.98 -9.29 -4.28
CA THR A 50 12.10 -9.01 -5.72
C THR A 50 12.84 -10.10 -6.49
N ASP A 51 13.30 -11.17 -5.84
CA ASP A 51 13.96 -12.32 -6.50
C ASP A 51 12.94 -13.25 -7.16
N ILE A 52 12.16 -12.68 -8.07
CA ILE A 52 11.08 -13.31 -8.82
C ILE A 52 11.10 -12.79 -10.27
N PRO A 53 10.41 -13.43 -11.23
CA PRO A 53 10.20 -12.85 -12.55
C PRO A 53 9.64 -11.43 -12.42
N ALA A 54 10.24 -10.47 -13.13
CA ALA A 54 9.94 -9.06 -13.00
C ALA A 54 8.43 -8.78 -13.17
N PRO A 55 7.74 -8.30 -12.11
CA PRO A 55 6.32 -7.97 -12.21
C PRO A 55 6.12 -6.70 -13.05
N GLU A 56 4.98 -6.58 -13.71
CA GLU A 56 4.63 -5.35 -14.45
C GLU A 56 4.42 -4.17 -13.49
N HIS A 57 3.77 -4.43 -12.36
CA HIS A 57 3.49 -3.41 -11.33
C HIS A 57 3.98 -3.86 -9.95
N ILE A 58 4.43 -2.90 -9.16
CA ILE A 58 4.72 -3.08 -7.74
C ILE A 58 3.93 -2.05 -6.95
N LEU A 59 3.17 -2.49 -5.95
CA LEU A 59 2.47 -1.62 -5.02
C LEU A 59 3.03 -1.78 -3.62
N ILE A 60 3.41 -0.68 -2.99
CA ILE A 60 3.92 -0.65 -1.61
C ILE A 60 2.93 0.05 -0.71
N MET A 61 2.50 -0.61 0.38
CA MET A 61 1.72 0.00 1.44
C MET A 61 2.32 -0.41 2.80
N SER A 62 3.08 0.49 3.42
CA SER A 62 3.72 0.26 4.72
C SER A 62 3.91 1.58 5.47
N GLY A 63 3.96 1.52 6.79
CA GLY A 63 4.09 2.69 7.69
C GLY A 63 2.96 2.81 8.71
N THR A 64 1.89 2.00 8.58
CA THR A 64 0.80 1.94 9.56
C THR A 64 1.33 1.59 10.95
N ASN A 65 2.14 0.52 11.04
CA ASN A 65 2.73 0.08 12.31
C ASN A 65 3.72 1.09 12.88
N ASN A 66 4.51 1.78 12.04
CA ASN A 66 5.38 2.86 12.50
C ASN A 66 4.59 3.96 13.22
N LEU A 67 3.47 4.42 12.64
CA LEU A 67 2.62 5.42 13.29
C LEU A 67 2.00 4.90 14.59
N LEU A 68 1.51 3.66 14.60
CA LEU A 68 0.95 3.03 15.82
C LEU A 68 2.00 2.89 16.94
N MET A 69 3.28 2.71 16.58
CA MET A 69 4.41 2.69 17.51
C MET A 69 4.96 4.09 17.84
N GLY A 70 4.39 5.17 17.29
CA GLY A 70 4.82 6.54 17.53
C GLY A 70 6.03 7.01 16.71
N ASN A 71 6.47 6.23 15.71
CA ASN A 71 7.52 6.60 14.78
C ASN A 71 6.94 7.35 13.56
N THR A 72 6.93 8.68 13.61
CA THR A 72 6.46 9.53 12.50
C THR A 72 7.54 9.82 11.46
N PHE A 73 8.78 9.38 11.67
CA PHE A 73 9.93 9.66 10.79
C PHE A 73 10.11 8.62 9.67
N PHE A 74 9.33 7.54 9.70
CA PHE A 74 9.40 6.45 8.73
C PHE A 74 9.37 6.88 7.25
N PRO A 75 8.69 7.96 6.81
CA PRO A 75 8.71 8.33 5.39
C PRO A 75 10.11 8.63 4.89
N SER A 76 11.06 9.01 5.77
CA SER A 76 12.46 9.18 5.39
C SER A 76 13.12 7.91 4.82
N ILE A 77 12.67 6.73 5.26
CA ILE A 77 13.17 5.44 4.78
C ILE A 77 12.73 5.19 3.33
N PHE A 78 11.54 5.65 2.94
CA PHE A 78 11.09 5.57 1.55
C PHE A 78 12.04 6.28 0.59
N ARG A 79 12.74 7.34 1.03
CA ARG A 79 13.70 8.07 0.17
C ARG A 79 14.87 7.23 -0.29
N SER A 80 15.31 6.26 0.50
CA SER A 80 16.38 5.31 0.12
C SER A 80 15.81 4.00 -0.40
N MET A 81 14.63 3.59 0.08
CA MET A 81 13.97 2.36 -0.29
C MET A 81 13.48 2.36 -1.74
N LEU A 82 12.84 3.44 -2.20
CA LEU A 82 12.27 3.50 -3.57
C LEU A 82 13.35 3.45 -4.67
N PRO A 83 14.47 4.21 -4.60
CA PRO A 83 15.53 4.08 -5.59
C PRO A 83 16.16 2.68 -5.62
N ARG A 84 16.30 2.03 -4.45
CA ARG A 84 16.79 0.66 -4.38
C ARG A 84 15.81 -0.32 -5.04
N LEU A 85 14.52 -0.16 -4.79
CA LEU A 85 13.49 -0.99 -5.43
C LEU A 85 13.46 -0.79 -6.95
N ALA A 86 13.54 0.46 -7.42
CA ALA A 86 13.63 0.75 -8.85
C ALA A 86 14.88 0.14 -9.50
N ALA A 87 16.01 0.07 -8.80
CA ALA A 87 17.21 -0.59 -9.29
C ALA A 87 17.08 -2.13 -9.33
N LEU A 88 16.34 -2.72 -8.39
CA LEU A 88 16.06 -4.16 -8.36
C LEU A 88 15.02 -4.57 -9.42
N CYS A 89 14.08 -3.68 -9.73
CA CYS A 89 12.98 -3.93 -10.65
C CYS A 89 12.86 -2.81 -11.70
N PRO A 90 13.86 -2.66 -12.60
CA PRO A 90 13.95 -1.50 -13.51
C PRO A 90 12.81 -1.43 -14.55
N GLU A 91 12.16 -2.54 -14.85
CA GLU A 91 11.06 -2.63 -15.82
C GLU A 91 9.67 -2.49 -15.16
N SER A 92 9.61 -2.45 -13.83
CA SER A 92 8.34 -2.44 -13.10
C SER A 92 7.86 -1.02 -12.84
N GLU A 93 6.54 -0.80 -12.94
CA GLU A 93 5.93 0.44 -12.50
C GLU A 93 5.68 0.40 -10.99
N ILE A 94 6.40 1.25 -10.25
CA ILE A 94 6.31 1.30 -8.78
C ILE A 94 5.27 2.34 -8.36
N THR A 95 4.32 1.89 -7.54
CA THR A 95 3.28 2.72 -6.91
C THR A 95 3.41 2.67 -5.40
N VAL A 96 3.49 3.83 -4.76
CA VAL A 96 3.33 3.94 -3.31
C VAL A 96 1.86 4.22 -3.01
N ASN A 97 1.24 3.37 -2.23
CA ASN A 97 -0.10 3.58 -1.71
C ASN A 97 -0.03 4.49 -0.49
N SER A 98 -0.98 5.42 -0.36
CA SER A 98 -1.14 6.19 0.87
C SER A 98 -1.40 5.24 2.05
N LEU A 99 -1.07 5.65 3.27
CA LEU A 99 -1.66 5.02 4.44
C LEU A 99 -3.18 5.18 4.38
N MET A 100 -3.90 4.18 4.88
CA MET A 100 -5.35 4.24 4.97
C MET A 100 -5.77 5.33 5.96
N PRO A 101 -6.88 6.06 5.71
CA PRO A 101 -7.35 7.13 6.61
C PRO A 101 -8.02 6.54 7.85
N MET A 102 -7.24 5.88 8.70
CA MET A 102 -7.68 5.32 9.97
C MET A 102 -8.23 6.43 10.88
N ALA A 103 -9.41 6.20 11.45
CA ALA A 103 -10.11 7.19 12.29
C ALA A 103 -9.82 7.02 13.79
N LEU A 104 -8.65 6.47 14.15
CA LEU A 104 -8.24 6.32 15.54
C LEU A 104 -7.86 7.67 16.16
N PRO A 105 -8.25 7.96 17.42
CA PRO A 105 -7.93 9.24 18.06
C PRO A 105 -6.44 9.61 17.97
N GLY A 106 -6.14 10.80 17.45
CA GLY A 106 -4.79 11.34 17.32
C GLY A 106 -3.99 10.87 16.09
N LEU A 107 -4.49 9.92 15.31
CA LEU A 107 -3.83 9.48 14.07
C LEU A 107 -4.19 10.25 12.80
N PRO A 108 -5.42 10.79 12.57
CA PRO A 108 -5.78 11.39 11.29
C PRO A 108 -4.80 12.45 10.78
N ASP A 109 -4.36 13.36 11.65
CA ASP A 109 -3.40 14.42 11.28
C ASP A 109 -2.01 13.84 10.96
N LEU A 110 -1.57 12.81 11.70
CA LEU A 110 -0.30 12.13 11.47
C LEU A 110 -0.33 11.34 10.15
N VAL A 111 -1.44 10.66 9.86
CA VAL A 111 -1.68 9.96 8.59
C VAL A 111 -1.68 10.95 7.43
N ALA A 112 -2.35 12.08 7.56
CA ALA A 112 -2.40 13.11 6.52
C ALA A 112 -1.00 13.68 6.21
N GLU A 113 -0.21 14.00 7.25
CA GLU A 113 1.15 14.53 7.06
C GLU A 113 2.11 13.46 6.51
N ALA A 114 1.98 12.21 6.96
CA ALA A 114 2.73 11.09 6.39
C ALA A 114 2.39 10.88 4.91
N ASN A 115 1.11 10.86 4.54
CA ASN A 115 0.66 10.70 3.15
C ASN A 115 1.14 11.82 2.24
N LYS A 116 1.12 13.07 2.72
CA LYS A 116 1.69 14.21 1.99
C LYS A 116 3.19 14.04 1.74
N THR A 117 3.92 13.55 2.74
CA THR A 117 5.36 13.31 2.64
C THR A 117 5.67 12.14 1.70
N LEU A 118 4.93 11.03 1.83
CA LEU A 118 5.05 9.85 0.95
C LEU A 118 4.75 10.21 -0.51
N LYS A 119 3.69 10.99 -0.77
CA LYS A 119 3.36 11.48 -2.11
C LYS A 119 4.52 12.25 -2.73
N LYS A 120 5.11 13.19 -1.97
CA LYS A 120 6.27 13.95 -2.44
C LYS A 120 7.45 13.02 -2.76
N ILE A 121 7.81 12.13 -1.84
CA ILE A 121 8.95 11.21 -2.01
C ILE A 121 8.76 10.29 -3.20
N SER A 122 7.54 9.81 -3.42
CA SER A 122 7.20 8.94 -4.54
C SER A 122 7.45 9.65 -5.87
N ILE A 123 6.91 10.87 -6.01
CA ILE A 123 7.09 11.69 -7.21
C ILE A 123 8.57 12.04 -7.42
N ASP A 124 9.28 12.47 -6.37
CA ASP A 124 10.70 12.80 -6.42
C ASP A 124 11.57 11.59 -6.83
N SER A 125 11.08 10.37 -6.58
CA SER A 125 11.74 9.10 -6.95
C SER A 125 11.27 8.54 -8.31
N GLY A 126 10.46 9.28 -9.06
CA GLY A 126 9.89 8.83 -10.35
C GLY A 126 8.83 7.72 -10.21
N CYS A 127 8.32 7.48 -9.01
CA CYS A 127 7.28 6.49 -8.72
C CYS A 127 5.88 7.14 -8.76
N ARG A 128 4.85 6.30 -8.93
CA ARG A 128 3.46 6.72 -8.83
C ARG A 128 3.01 6.77 -7.37
N PHE A 129 1.92 7.48 -7.12
CA PHE A 129 1.28 7.53 -5.80
C PHE A 129 -0.23 7.28 -5.94
N LEU A 130 -0.75 6.31 -5.18
CA LEU A 130 -2.17 5.99 -5.10
C LEU A 130 -2.75 6.54 -3.79
N ASP A 131 -3.62 7.56 -3.89
CA ASP A 131 -4.21 8.23 -2.73
C ASP A 131 -5.58 7.62 -2.38
N MET A 132 -5.63 6.91 -1.26
CA MET A 132 -6.84 6.26 -0.77
C MET A 132 -7.70 7.18 0.10
N THR A 133 -7.25 8.40 0.42
CA THR A 133 -7.96 9.33 1.33
C THR A 133 -9.35 9.68 0.79
N GLY A 134 -9.44 10.08 -0.48
CA GLY A 134 -10.70 10.45 -1.13
C GLY A 134 -11.67 9.27 -1.23
N PRO A 135 -11.29 8.15 -1.88
CA PRO A 135 -12.15 6.97 -2.01
C PRO A 135 -12.72 6.49 -0.67
N TYR A 136 -11.89 6.48 0.39
CA TYR A 136 -12.36 6.08 1.72
C TYR A 136 -13.24 7.15 2.37
N THR A 137 -12.91 8.44 2.29
CA THR A 137 -13.75 9.49 2.87
C THR A 137 -15.15 9.53 2.24
N GLU A 138 -15.24 9.26 0.93
CA GLU A 138 -16.49 9.28 0.19
C GLU A 138 -17.35 8.02 0.43
N GLN A 139 -16.71 6.86 0.61
CA GLN A 139 -17.42 5.57 0.63
C GLN A 139 -17.52 4.94 2.02
N CYS A 140 -16.68 5.35 2.98
CA CYS A 140 -16.62 4.78 4.32
C CYS A 140 -17.40 5.65 5.30
N LEU A 141 -18.66 5.30 5.51
CA LEU A 141 -19.51 5.94 6.52
C LEU A 141 -19.36 5.17 7.85
N PRO A 142 -18.94 5.83 8.96
CA PRO A 142 -18.53 5.14 10.19
C PRO A 142 -19.53 4.13 10.76
N ILE A 143 -20.83 4.35 10.54
CA ILE A 143 -21.90 3.52 11.10
C ILE A 143 -22.55 2.65 10.03
N THR A 144 -22.85 3.20 8.86
CA THR A 144 -23.66 2.53 7.83
C THR A 144 -22.84 1.79 6.79
N ARG A 145 -21.56 2.14 6.62
CA ARG A 145 -20.63 1.55 5.64
C ARG A 145 -19.20 1.50 6.21
N PRO A 146 -18.97 0.76 7.31
CA PRO A 146 -17.66 0.69 7.93
C PRO A 146 -16.66 -0.02 7.01
N CYS A 147 -15.60 0.69 6.61
CA CYS A 147 -14.50 0.12 5.83
C CYS A 147 -13.39 -0.48 6.69
N PHE A 148 -13.44 -0.25 8.00
CA PHE A 148 -12.50 -0.78 8.98
C PHE A 148 -13.21 -1.76 9.89
N LEU A 149 -12.46 -2.72 10.43
CA LEU A 149 -12.89 -3.59 11.52
C LEU A 149 -12.98 -2.81 12.83
N ALA A 150 -13.42 -3.48 13.89
CA ALA A 150 -13.63 -2.85 15.21
C ALA A 150 -12.35 -2.25 15.83
N ASP A 151 -11.16 -2.68 15.38
CA ASP A 151 -9.88 -2.13 15.81
C ASP A 151 -9.53 -0.78 15.16
N GLY A 152 -10.29 -0.34 14.14
CA GLY A 152 -10.07 0.92 13.43
C GLY A 152 -8.81 0.96 12.56
N VAL A 153 -8.14 -0.18 12.35
CA VAL A 153 -6.89 -0.32 11.57
C VAL A 153 -7.10 -1.25 10.38
N HIS A 154 -7.56 -2.47 10.65
CA HIS A 154 -7.70 -3.49 9.62
C HIS A 154 -8.97 -3.28 8.81
N LEU A 155 -8.97 -3.71 7.56
CA LEU A 155 -10.06 -3.44 6.63
C LEU A 155 -11.18 -4.47 6.75
N SER A 156 -12.42 -3.99 6.61
CA SER A 156 -13.58 -4.86 6.36
C SER A 156 -13.59 -5.31 4.90
N THR A 157 -14.50 -6.22 4.56
CA THR A 157 -14.73 -6.63 3.15
C THR A 157 -14.98 -5.42 2.24
N LEU A 158 -15.74 -4.42 2.70
CA LEU A 158 -16.00 -3.21 1.93
C LEU A 158 -14.73 -2.37 1.72
N GLY A 159 -13.89 -2.23 2.76
CA GLY A 159 -12.62 -1.50 2.66
C GLY A 159 -11.70 -2.12 1.61
N TYR A 160 -11.57 -3.45 1.63
CA TYR A 160 -10.81 -4.18 0.61
C TYR A 160 -11.40 -4.04 -0.79
N GLN A 161 -12.71 -4.07 -0.95
CA GLN A 161 -13.37 -3.89 -2.25
C GLN A 161 -13.08 -2.50 -2.85
N ILE A 162 -13.14 -1.45 -2.03
CA ILE A 162 -12.80 -0.09 -2.46
C ILE A 162 -11.33 -0.03 -2.88
N TRP A 163 -10.43 -0.56 -2.05
CA TRP A 163 -9.00 -0.54 -2.36
C TRP A 163 -8.66 -1.30 -3.65
N ALA A 164 -9.21 -2.50 -3.82
CA ALA A 164 -9.03 -3.27 -5.05
C ALA A 164 -9.58 -2.54 -6.28
N GLY A 165 -10.72 -1.86 -6.17
CA GLY A 165 -11.28 -1.05 -7.26
C GLY A 165 -10.36 0.09 -7.70
N GLU A 166 -9.74 0.77 -6.74
CA GLU A 166 -8.77 1.83 -7.01
C GLU A 166 -7.48 1.27 -7.62
N ILE A 167 -6.94 0.16 -7.09
CA ILE A 167 -5.77 -0.53 -7.68
C ILE A 167 -6.05 -0.93 -9.13
N ALA A 168 -7.20 -1.56 -9.40
CA ALA A 168 -7.56 -2.02 -10.74
C ALA A 168 -7.73 -0.86 -11.73
N SER A 169 -8.18 0.30 -11.26
CA SER A 169 -8.28 1.50 -12.09
C SER A 169 -6.90 2.12 -12.33
N HIS A 170 -6.06 2.15 -11.30
CA HIS A 170 -4.71 2.72 -11.35
C HIS A 170 -3.77 1.95 -12.29
N ILE A 171 -3.87 0.62 -12.31
CA ILE A 171 -3.04 -0.24 -13.16
C ILE A 171 -3.42 -0.15 -14.64
N LYS A 172 -4.67 0.21 -14.96
CA LYS A 172 -5.14 0.33 -16.36
C LYS A 172 -4.86 1.70 -16.99
N SER A 173 -4.57 2.71 -16.18
CA SER A 173 -4.35 4.11 -16.59
C SER A 173 -2.88 4.42 -16.80
#